data_AF-A0AAV3WWJ7-F1
#
_entry.id   AF-A0AAV3WWJ7-F1
#
_cell.length_a   1.000
_cell.length_b   1.000
_cell.length_c   1.000
_cell.angle_alpha   90.00
_cell.angle_beta   90.00
_cell.angle_gamma   90.00
#
_symmetry.space_group_name_H-M   'P 1'
#
loop_
_entity.id
_entity.type
_entity.pdbx_description
1 polymer ?
#
loop_
_entity_poly.entity_id
_entity_poly.type
_entity_poly.pdbx_seq_one_letter_code
_entity_poly.pdbx_strand_id
1 'polypeptide(L)'
;MFNNTSHNNSMSNSLAINAVSGTLIKSHPKSFFQYYQLGSPMAKQLSGRNPTYSTGKYGESGYSRHPIQESVVILQTMLVGDQYLMSEIVCEKDYLEVLNNA
;
A
#
# COMPACT_ATOMS: atom_id res chain seq x y z
N MET A 1 -53.77 -7.14 18.45
CA MET A 1 -53.38 -5.89 17.76
C MET A 1 -51.89 -5.72 17.92
N PHE A 2 -51.11 -5.81 16.84
CA PHE A 2 -49.67 -5.58 16.85
C PHE A 2 -49.38 -4.38 15.96
N ASN A 3 -48.83 -3.32 16.54
CA ASN A 3 -48.51 -2.07 15.85
C ASN A 3 -47.04 -2.13 15.43
N ASN A 4 -46.77 -2.23 14.13
CA ASN A 4 -45.42 -2.28 13.58
C ASN A 4 -45.07 -0.89 13.03
N THR A 5 -44.43 -0.05 13.84
CA THR A 5 -43.89 1.24 13.40
C THR A 5 -42.57 1.02 12.66
N SER A 6 -42.64 0.95 11.33
CA SER A 6 -41.46 0.88 10.46
C SER A 6 -40.76 2.24 10.40
N HIS A 7 -39.68 2.43 11.18
CA HIS A 7 -38.77 3.55 11.00
C HIS A 7 -37.79 3.22 9.87
N ASN A 8 -38.13 3.63 8.64
CA ASN A 8 -37.20 3.60 7.51
C ASN A 8 -36.18 4.73 7.67
N ASN A 9 -35.14 4.50 8.48
CA ASN A 9 -33.93 5.31 8.41
C ASN A 9 -33.18 4.93 7.13
N SER A 10 -33.50 5.60 6.02
CA SER A 10 -32.68 5.62 4.82
C SER A 10 -31.36 6.33 5.14
N MET A 11 -30.40 5.60 5.68
CA MET A 11 -29.06 6.10 5.92
C MET A 11 -28.35 6.23 4.58
N SER A 12 -28.47 7.40 3.97
CA SER A 12 -27.76 7.75 2.73
C SER A 12 -26.28 7.94 3.05
N ASN A 13 -25.49 6.88 2.88
CA ASN A 13 -24.04 6.98 2.91
C ASN A 13 -23.56 7.66 1.62
N SER A 14 -23.36 8.97 1.64
CA SER A 14 -22.66 9.66 0.54
C SER A 14 -21.16 9.40 0.68
N LEU A 15 -20.63 8.47 -0.12
CA LEU A 15 -19.19 8.27 -0.24
C LEU A 15 -18.65 9.26 -1.28
N ALA A 16 -17.89 10.26 -0.84
CA ALA A 16 -17.14 11.13 -1.74
C ALA A 16 -15.96 10.33 -2.31
N ILE A 17 -16.10 9.82 -3.53
CA ILE A 17 -15.03 9.12 -4.23
C ILE A 17 -14.19 10.16 -4.96
N ASN A 18 -12.98 10.42 -4.47
CA ASN A 18 -11.97 11.16 -5.22
C ASN A 18 -11.46 10.26 -6.36
N ALA A 19 -12.17 10.30 -7.50
CA ALA A 19 -11.83 9.50 -8.66
C ALA A 19 -10.55 10.06 -9.32
N VAL A 20 -9.44 9.37 -9.11
CA VAL A 20 -8.19 9.62 -9.82
C VAL A 20 -8.32 9.10 -11.25
N SER A 21 -7.87 9.85 -12.24
CA SER A 21 -7.82 9.36 -13.63
C SER A 21 -6.59 8.45 -13.81
N GLY A 22 -6.81 7.14 -13.89
CA GLY A 22 -5.77 6.15 -14.16
C GLY A 22 -6.14 4.77 -13.63
N THR A 23 -5.54 3.71 -14.18
CA THR A 23 -5.70 2.34 -13.65
C THR A 23 -4.41 1.93 -12.98
N LEU A 24 -4.48 1.57 -11.69
CA LEU A 24 -3.37 0.92 -11.00
C LEU A 24 -3.52 -0.60 -11.22
N ILE A 25 -2.67 -1.17 -12.07
CA ILE A 25 -2.68 -2.62 -12.36
C ILE A 25 -1.51 -3.30 -11.67
N LYS A 26 -1.66 -4.58 -11.31
CA LYS A 26 -0.53 -5.35 -10.83
C LYS A 26 0.35 -5.74 -12.01
N SER A 27 1.53 -5.12 -12.12
CA SER A 27 2.46 -5.33 -13.24
C SER A 27 3.47 -6.44 -12.99
N HIS A 28 3.68 -6.82 -11.72
CA HIS A 28 4.63 -7.87 -11.35
C HIS A 28 3.98 -8.94 -10.45
N PRO A 29 4.16 -10.25 -10.71
CA PRO A 29 3.52 -11.32 -9.93
C PRO A 29 3.81 -11.24 -8.43
N LYS A 30 5.05 -10.92 -8.06
CA LYS A 30 5.52 -10.82 -6.67
C LYS A 30 5.41 -9.41 -6.04
N SER A 31 4.85 -8.42 -6.75
CA SER A 31 4.65 -7.10 -6.14
C SER A 31 3.53 -7.12 -5.08
N PHE A 32 3.28 -6.00 -4.43
CA PHE A 32 2.11 -5.76 -3.59
C PHE A 32 1.79 -4.27 -3.59
N PHE A 33 0.57 -3.90 -3.19
CA PHE A 33 0.18 -2.50 -3.07
C PHE A 33 0.35 -2.01 -1.64
N GLN A 34 0.91 -0.82 -1.48
CA GLN A 34 1.06 -0.14 -0.20
C GLN A 34 0.36 1.22 -0.26
N TYR A 35 -0.55 1.44 0.68
CA TYR A 35 -1.24 2.70 0.89
C TYR A 35 -0.57 3.50 2.02
N TYR A 36 -0.33 4.79 1.82
CA TYR A 36 0.33 5.63 2.83
C TYR A 36 0.04 7.12 2.61
N GLN A 37 0.09 7.90 3.70
CA GLN A 37 -0.10 9.35 3.61
C GLN A 37 1.16 10.03 3.06
N LEU A 38 0.98 11.06 2.24
CA LEU A 38 2.03 11.94 1.77
C LEU A 38 2.74 12.58 2.97
N GLY A 39 4.08 12.62 2.95
CA GLY A 39 4.90 13.18 4.05
C GLY A 39 5.06 12.27 5.28
N SER A 40 4.36 11.12 5.34
CA SER A 40 4.55 10.13 6.39
C SER A 40 5.98 9.55 6.39
N PRO A 41 6.43 8.91 7.49
CA PRO A 41 7.71 8.20 7.50
C PRO A 41 7.83 7.16 6.38
N MET A 42 6.74 6.46 6.07
CA MET A 42 6.66 5.52 4.94
C MET A 42 6.88 6.24 3.60
N ALA A 43 6.23 7.39 3.38
CA ALA A 43 6.43 8.17 2.16
C ALA A 43 7.89 8.57 1.97
N LYS A 44 8.55 9.04 3.04
CA LYS A 44 9.97 9.43 3.01
C LYS A 44 10.90 8.24 2.77
N GLN A 45 10.58 7.10 3.37
CA GLN A 45 11.32 5.85 3.20
C GLN A 45 11.23 5.35 1.76
N LEU A 46 10.03 5.38 1.17
CA LEU A 46 9.78 4.92 -0.19
C LEU A 46 10.24 5.93 -1.27
N SER A 47 10.22 7.24 -1.00
CA SER A 47 10.73 8.26 -1.93
C SER A 47 12.25 8.47 -1.85
N GLY A 48 12.95 7.71 -1.00
CA GLY A 48 14.39 7.83 -0.79
C GLY A 48 15.22 7.21 -1.92
N ARG A 49 16.54 7.46 -1.91
CA ARG A 49 17.48 6.90 -2.91
C ARG A 49 17.54 5.37 -2.87
N ASN A 50 17.42 4.78 -1.68
CA ASN A 50 17.42 3.34 -1.46
C ASN A 50 16.13 2.98 -0.71
N PRO A 51 15.00 2.82 -1.42
CA PRO A 51 13.74 2.54 -0.77
C PRO A 51 13.74 1.16 -0.13
N THR A 52 13.25 1.11 1.10
CA THR A 52 13.15 -0.13 1.89
C THR A 52 11.72 -0.32 2.37
N TYR A 53 11.37 -1.54 2.77
CA TYR A 53 10.06 -1.86 3.37
C TYR A 53 10.22 -2.86 4.51
N SER A 54 9.49 -2.62 5.60
CA SER A 54 9.44 -3.54 6.75
C SER A 54 8.49 -4.69 6.44
N THR A 55 9.00 -5.91 6.31
CA THR A 55 8.20 -7.07 5.91
C THR A 55 7.34 -7.65 7.05
N GLY A 56 7.38 -7.04 8.24
CA GLY A 56 6.73 -7.56 9.45
C GLY A 56 7.37 -8.85 9.99
N LYS A 57 8.38 -9.38 9.30
CA LYS A 57 9.23 -10.47 9.79
C LYS A 57 10.23 -9.88 10.78
N TYR A 58 10.52 -10.63 11.83
CA TYR A 58 11.53 -10.26 12.82
C TYR A 58 12.77 -11.11 12.62
N GLY A 59 13.95 -10.50 12.68
CA GLY A 59 15.19 -11.25 12.71
C GLY A 59 15.33 -12.02 14.03
N GLU A 60 15.91 -13.22 13.98
CA GLU A 60 16.18 -14.06 15.18
C GLU A 60 17.49 -13.68 15.91
N SER A 61 17.99 -12.47 15.71
CA SER A 61 19.24 -12.02 16.32
C SER A 61 18.99 -11.47 17.74
N GLY A 62 19.48 -12.20 18.75
CA GLY A 62 19.73 -11.83 20.15
C GLY A 62 18.96 -10.65 20.78
N TYR A 63 18.17 -10.96 21.83
CA TYR A 63 17.50 -10.06 22.79
C TYR A 63 16.59 -8.92 22.24
N SER A 64 16.68 -8.56 20.96
CA SER A 64 15.92 -7.47 20.36
C SER A 64 15.28 -7.90 19.04
N ARG A 65 13.96 -8.07 19.05
CA ARG A 65 13.16 -8.33 17.85
C ARG A 65 13.06 -7.06 17.01
N HIS A 66 13.97 -6.91 16.05
CA HIS A 66 13.88 -5.85 15.05
C HIS A 66 13.18 -6.33 13.78
N PRO A 67 12.26 -5.55 13.21
CA PRO A 67 11.66 -5.88 11.93
C PRO A 67 12.71 -5.86 10.83
N ILE A 68 12.69 -6.86 9.97
CA ILE A 68 13.56 -6.96 8.80
C ILE A 68 13.14 -5.92 7.78
N GLN A 69 14.09 -5.07 7.41
CA GLN A 69 13.96 -4.12 6.29
C GLN A 69 14.50 -4.80 5.04
N GLU A 70 13.68 -4.91 4.00
CA GLU A 70 14.12 -5.37 2.67
C GLU A 70 14.18 -4.18 1.72
N SER A 71 15.19 -4.14 0.83
CA SER A 71 15.21 -3.20 -0.28
C SER A 71 14.08 -3.49 -1.26
N VAL A 72 13.43 -2.44 -1.76
CA VAL A 72 12.29 -2.54 -2.65
C VAL A 72 12.43 -1.62 -3.86
N VAL A 73 11.68 -1.91 -4.91
CA VAL A 73 11.51 -1.08 -6.09
C VAL A 73 10.03 -0.69 -6.20
N ILE A 74 9.77 0.59 -6.47
CA ILE A 74 8.43 1.10 -6.70
C ILE A 74 8.16 1.06 -8.21
N LEU A 75 7.14 0.31 -8.61
CA LEU A 75 6.82 0.12 -10.03
C LEU A 75 5.90 1.23 -10.55
N GLN A 76 4.94 1.65 -9.73
CA GLN A 76 4.00 2.72 -10.04
C GLN A 76 3.40 3.29 -8.75
N THR A 77 2.94 4.54 -8.79
CA THR A 77 2.31 5.24 -7.66
C THR A 77 1.14 6.08 -8.15
N MET A 78 0.05 6.09 -7.40
CA MET A 78 -1.15 6.87 -7.67
C MET A 78 -1.58 7.65 -6.43
N LEU A 79 -2.04 8.89 -6.61
CA LEU A 79 -2.65 9.71 -5.56
C LEU A 79 -4.11 9.31 -5.37
N VAL A 80 -4.44 8.66 -4.27
CA VAL A 80 -5.78 8.15 -3.93
C VAL A 80 -6.40 9.01 -2.82
N GLY A 81 -6.91 10.18 -3.19
CA GLY A 81 -7.46 11.19 -2.29
C GLY A 81 -6.49 12.35 -2.02
N ASP A 82 -6.86 13.26 -1.12
CA ASP A 82 -6.20 14.57 -1.02
C ASP A 82 -4.72 14.48 -0.65
N GLN A 83 -4.35 13.51 0.19
CA GLN A 83 -2.97 13.37 0.70
C GLN A 83 -2.54 11.91 0.87
N TYR A 84 -3.08 10.98 0.10
CA TYR A 84 -2.72 9.57 0.20
C TYR A 84 -2.22 9.03 -1.12
N LEU A 85 -1.18 8.20 -1.05
CA LEU A 85 -0.58 7.51 -2.17
C LEU A 85 -0.86 6.02 -2.05
N MET A 86 -1.05 5.37 -3.18
CA MET A 86 -1.07 3.92 -3.34
C MET A 86 0.00 3.54 -4.35
N SER A 87 0.99 2.78 -3.90
CA SER A 87 2.13 2.37 -4.73
C SER A 87 2.15 0.87 -4.91
N GLU A 88 2.46 0.43 -6.12
CA GLU A 88 2.88 -0.95 -6.37
C GLU A 88 4.37 -1.07 -6.05
N ILE A 89 4.71 -2.01 -5.18
CA ILE A 89 6.06 -2.21 -4.65
C ILE A 89 6.44 -3.68 -4.85
N VAL A 90 7.71 -3.95 -5.18
CA VAL A 90 8.27 -5.31 -5.26
C VAL A 90 9.63 -5.34 -4.55
N CYS A 91 10.01 -6.46 -3.95
CA CYS A 91 11.36 -6.60 -3.42
C CYS A 91 12.39 -6.50 -4.55
N GLU A 92 13.51 -5.82 -4.29
CA GLU A 92 14.55 -5.56 -5.30
C GLU A 92 15.10 -6.87 -5.90
N LYS A 93 15.32 -7.89 -5.07
CA LYS A 93 15.78 -9.22 -5.52
C LYS A 93 14.86 -9.85 -6.57
N ASP A 94 13.55 -9.69 -6.39
CA ASP A 94 12.54 -10.29 -7.26
C ASP A 94 12.41 -9.51 -8.57
N TYR A 95 12.60 -8.18 -8.51
CA TYR A 95 12.66 -7.33 -9.69
C TYR A 95 13.87 -7.65 -10.57
N LEU A 96 15.06 -7.79 -9.95
CA LEU A 96 16.30 -8.12 -10.64
C LEU A 96 16.28 -9.53 -11.22
N GLU A 97 15.64 -10.49 -10.55
CA GLU A 97 15.45 -11.85 -11.08
C GLU A 97 14.72 -11.83 -12.43
N VAL A 98 13.67 -11.00 -12.58
CA VAL A 98 12.96 -10.88 -13.85
C VAL A 98 13.84 -10.24 -14.92
N LEU A 99 14.59 -9.18 -14.59
CA LEU A 99 15.47 -8.51 -15.55
C LEU A 99 16.62 -9.40 -16.04
N ASN A 100 17.16 -10.26 -15.16
CA ASN A 100 18.25 -11.17 -15.54
C ASN A 100 17.77 -12.36 -16.38
N ASN A 101 16.46 -12.63 -16.38
CA ASN A 101 15.84 -13.72 -17.13
C ASN A 101 15.07 -13.25 -18.38
N ALA A 102 15.12 -11.95 -18.70
CA ALA A 102 14.49 -11.32 -19.86
C ALA A 102 15.48 -11.16 -21.02
#